data_AF-A0AA37WI37-F1
#
_entry.id   AF-A0AA37WI37-F1
#
_cell.length_a   1.000
_cell.length_b   1.000
_cell.length_c   1.000
_cell.angle_alpha   90.00
_cell.angle_beta   90.00
_cell.angle_gamma   90.00
#
_symmetry.space_group_name_H-M   'P 1'
#
loop_
_entity.id
_entity.type
_entity.pdbx_description
1 polymer ?
#
loop_
_entity_poly.entity_id
_entity_poly.type
_entity_poly.pdbx_seq_one_letter_code
_entity_poly.pdbx_strand_id
1 'polypeptide(L)'
;MQKLMSIVLVALLLSTKVYAQVKYNEISQKSSHNSYSRDEGILDQLVFHRIRSIEFDLHRGKIGRPSINKDWYVYHTPVIDTKTNCDKFSDCLRELQIFDQQIPQHEVVTVWFDIKDGFASGQSAEELDAVIKRFIDEDDILKPSDLFNACESATGLKQTVTGNCNWPSLSSLKGKWIFVVTDTSYASNRPTRLGFSSAAISSINDVGRADKLFFNTNSSSQALAKYIFDSGFITRRYIVNSQNDFNAALGARVHHIATDKINYRRDTWSKTHNHNGYPFLCILHSCQNYTEVDDIIGINVNSEDIWGSSDNFSFQYQNKNQANGRWEAAVNVASSHVDPFAKSCLMARAELSAQSPYFAVCRLSDNGPLVTQYRMRYGDRTNAKNGTIRNVTGISQNDLSYIKIDVYSNGRCISGQGSRDGISWTTITNQCFNQTLKYQGLAASSHGNNTVKHLFSNPRYWNNTQQKNEFSSRQFGTVRSSTVFQGAF
;
A
#
# COMPACT_ATOMS: atom_id res chain seq x y z
N MET A 1 -71.38 7.26 1.03
CA MET A 1 -70.63 5.99 0.90
C MET A 1 -69.28 6.29 0.24
N GLN A 2 -68.20 6.39 1.01
CA GLN A 2 -66.84 6.24 0.48
C GLN A 2 -65.89 5.96 1.65
N LYS A 3 -64.98 5.02 1.38
CA LYS A 3 -64.32 4.13 2.34
C LYS A 3 -63.21 4.85 3.12
N LEU A 4 -63.17 4.61 4.44
CA LEU A 4 -61.94 4.75 5.23
C LEU A 4 -60.94 3.70 4.74
N MET A 5 -59.77 4.14 4.34
CA MET A 5 -58.64 3.27 4.01
C MET A 5 -57.72 3.23 5.23
N SER A 6 -57.77 2.14 6.00
CA SER A 6 -56.83 1.87 7.08
C SER A 6 -55.47 1.52 6.49
N ILE A 7 -54.47 2.36 6.73
CA ILE A 7 -53.07 2.05 6.46
C ILE A 7 -52.58 1.17 7.62
N VAL A 8 -52.38 -0.12 7.34
CA VAL A 8 -51.68 -1.04 8.24
C VAL A 8 -50.18 -0.86 8.00
N LEU A 9 -49.50 -0.20 8.95
CA LEU A 9 -48.05 -0.09 8.97
C LEU A 9 -47.46 -1.40 9.51
N VAL A 10 -47.02 -2.29 8.63
CA VAL A 10 -46.24 -3.47 9.03
C VAL A 10 -44.82 -3.02 9.31
N ALA A 11 -44.47 -2.86 10.59
CA ALA A 11 -43.08 -2.67 11.00
C ALA A 11 -42.34 -4.02 10.88
N LEU A 12 -41.55 -4.17 9.81
CA LEU A 12 -40.55 -5.23 9.75
C LEU A 12 -39.46 -4.93 10.78
N LEU A 13 -39.53 -5.58 11.94
CA LEU A 13 -38.41 -5.72 12.87
C LEU A 13 -37.37 -6.65 12.23
N LEU A 14 -36.50 -6.08 11.39
CA LEU A 14 -35.25 -6.73 11.02
C LEU A 14 -34.39 -6.83 12.29
N SER A 15 -34.25 -8.04 12.83
CA SER A 15 -33.25 -8.29 13.88
C SER A 15 -31.87 -8.11 13.25
N THR A 16 -31.31 -6.91 13.34
CA THR A 16 -29.90 -6.71 13.05
C THR A 16 -29.12 -7.42 14.14
N LYS A 17 -28.56 -8.59 13.82
CA LYS A 17 -27.47 -9.12 14.62
C LYS A 17 -26.37 -8.06 14.59
N VAL A 18 -26.23 -7.31 15.67
CA VAL A 18 -25.06 -6.47 15.89
C VAL A 18 -23.91 -7.44 16.12
N TYR A 19 -23.19 -7.77 15.05
CA TYR A 19 -21.93 -8.48 15.18
C TYR A 19 -20.98 -7.56 15.96
N ALA A 20 -20.38 -8.10 17.03
CA ALA A 20 -19.33 -7.38 17.74
C ALA A 20 -18.24 -6.99 16.72
N GLN A 21 -17.90 -5.70 16.67
CA GLN A 21 -16.88 -5.22 15.75
C GLN A 21 -15.51 -5.68 16.22
N VAL A 22 -14.70 -6.16 15.26
CA VAL A 22 -13.32 -6.60 15.50
C VAL A 22 -12.51 -5.43 16.05
N LYS A 23 -11.77 -5.64 17.15
CA LYS A 23 -10.88 -4.64 17.74
C LYS A 23 -9.46 -4.78 17.20
N TYR A 24 -8.68 -3.71 17.32
CA TYR A 24 -7.29 -3.71 16.85
C TYR A 24 -6.41 -4.81 17.49
N ASN A 25 -6.60 -5.12 18.77
CA ASN A 25 -5.86 -6.20 19.44
C ASN A 25 -6.38 -7.61 19.15
N GLU A 26 -7.40 -7.75 18.29
CA GLU A 26 -8.00 -9.04 17.92
C GLU A 26 -7.55 -9.52 16.53
N ILE A 27 -6.53 -8.88 15.95
CA ILE A 27 -5.96 -9.24 14.65
C ILE A 27 -4.49 -9.64 14.71
N SER A 28 -4.13 -10.55 13.81
CA SER A 28 -2.77 -10.80 13.36
C SER A 28 -2.59 -10.22 11.95
N GLN A 29 -1.43 -9.61 11.73
CA GLN A 29 -1.06 -9.00 10.47
C GLN A 29 0.41 -9.28 10.15
N LYS A 30 0.69 -9.44 8.86
CA LYS A 30 2.04 -9.42 8.34
C LYS A 30 2.64 -8.05 8.60
N SER A 31 3.81 -8.02 9.22
CA SER A 31 4.65 -6.83 9.28
C SER A 31 5.81 -7.01 8.31
N SER A 32 6.09 -5.99 7.51
CA SER A 32 7.34 -5.93 6.80
C SER A 32 8.45 -5.54 7.78
N HIS A 33 9.53 -6.32 7.79
CA HIS A 33 10.72 -6.05 8.60
C HIS A 33 11.72 -5.26 7.76
N ASN A 34 12.27 -4.18 8.33
CA ASN A 34 13.10 -3.19 7.63
C ASN A 34 12.49 -2.79 6.28
N SER A 35 11.23 -2.34 6.26
CA SER A 35 10.44 -2.10 5.04
C SER A 35 11.16 -1.30 3.98
N TYR A 36 11.93 -0.30 4.40
CA TYR A 36 12.71 0.55 3.52
C TYR A 36 13.82 -0.19 2.76
N SER A 37 14.29 -1.35 3.20
CA SER A 37 15.44 -2.05 2.58
C SER A 37 15.02 -3.18 1.64
N ARG A 38 13.72 -3.36 1.42
CA ARG A 38 13.16 -4.46 0.62
C ARG A 38 13.29 -4.17 -0.88
N ASP A 39 13.02 -5.16 -1.72
CA ASP A 39 12.99 -4.95 -3.17
C ASP A 39 11.70 -4.23 -3.59
N GLU A 40 10.62 -4.56 -2.89
CA GLU A 40 9.32 -3.95 -3.07
C GLU A 40 9.29 -2.52 -2.52
N GLY A 41 8.86 -1.58 -3.37
CA GLY A 41 8.60 -0.21 -2.95
C GLY A 41 7.57 -0.12 -1.81
N ILE A 42 7.60 0.97 -1.04
CA ILE A 42 6.72 1.18 0.11
C ILE A 42 5.24 1.14 -0.33
N LEU A 43 4.91 1.80 -1.45
CA LEU A 43 3.55 1.79 -1.99
C LEU A 43 3.12 0.38 -2.45
N ASP A 44 4.02 -0.43 -3.00
CA ASP A 44 3.69 -1.80 -3.41
C ASP A 44 3.50 -2.73 -2.20
N GLN A 45 4.30 -2.55 -1.14
CA GLN A 45 4.11 -3.26 0.13
C GLN A 45 2.70 -3.00 0.69
N LEU A 46 2.27 -1.73 0.70
CA LEU A 46 0.96 -1.33 1.20
C LEU A 46 -0.17 -1.78 0.26
N VAL A 47 -0.09 -1.51 -1.04
CA VAL A 47 -1.22 -1.71 -1.97
C VAL A 47 -1.25 -3.12 -2.56
N PHE A 48 -0.12 -3.61 -3.10
CA PHE A 48 -0.10 -4.89 -3.79
C PHE A 48 -0.04 -6.08 -2.83
N HIS A 49 0.83 -5.97 -1.81
CA HIS A 49 1.06 -7.03 -0.81
C HIS A 49 0.16 -6.93 0.43
N ARG A 50 -0.67 -5.88 0.51
CA ARG A 50 -1.67 -5.67 1.56
C ARG A 50 -1.08 -5.66 2.98
N ILE A 51 0.11 -5.09 3.11
CA ILE A 51 0.78 -4.93 4.40
C ILE A 51 0.23 -3.68 5.08
N ARG A 52 -0.11 -3.79 6.36
CA ARG A 52 -0.55 -2.66 7.20
C ARG A 52 0.34 -2.47 8.42
N SER A 53 1.51 -3.11 8.43
CA SER A 53 2.55 -2.93 9.44
C SER A 53 3.92 -2.83 8.78
N ILE A 54 4.54 -1.66 8.84
CA ILE A 54 5.81 -1.35 8.18
C ILE A 54 6.81 -0.73 9.17
N GLU A 55 8.10 -0.76 8.84
CA GLU A 55 9.18 -0.35 9.74
C GLU A 55 10.20 0.58 9.05
N PHE A 56 10.66 1.60 9.77
CA PHE A 56 11.72 2.51 9.37
C PHE A 56 12.78 2.65 10.46
N ASP A 57 14.03 2.40 10.09
CA ASP A 57 15.19 2.60 10.97
C ASP A 57 15.67 4.04 10.82
N LEU A 58 15.59 4.81 11.89
CA LEU A 58 15.85 6.24 11.87
C LEU A 58 17.25 6.53 12.45
N HIS A 59 18.09 7.13 11.60
CA HIS A 59 19.43 7.53 11.94
C HIS A 59 19.59 9.05 11.92
N ARG A 60 20.36 9.56 12.89
CA ARG A 60 20.62 11.00 13.03
C ARG A 60 21.65 11.52 12.02
N GLY A 61 22.52 10.65 11.53
CA GLY A 61 23.55 10.97 10.54
C GLY A 61 23.78 9.82 9.56
N LYS A 62 24.59 10.07 8.52
CA LYS A 62 24.98 9.07 7.53
C LYS A 62 26.43 9.36 7.14
N ILE A 63 27.30 8.35 7.12
CA ILE A 63 28.73 8.54 6.85
C ILE A 63 28.94 9.31 5.53
N GLY A 64 29.81 10.32 5.58
CA GLY A 64 30.07 11.20 4.44
C GLY A 64 28.95 12.20 4.13
N ARG A 65 27.91 12.29 4.98
CA ARG A 65 26.82 13.26 4.85
C ARG A 65 26.56 13.98 6.18
N PRO A 66 26.22 15.28 6.15
CA PRO A 66 25.87 15.99 7.37
C PRO A 66 24.57 15.44 7.98
N SER A 67 24.45 15.56 9.30
CA SER A 67 23.18 15.37 9.99
C SER A 67 22.13 16.34 9.44
N ILE A 68 20.88 15.89 9.37
CA ILE A 68 19.78 16.69 8.85
C ILE A 68 19.00 17.26 10.04
N ASN A 69 18.96 18.58 10.14
CA ASN A 69 18.14 19.23 11.15
C ASN A 69 16.65 18.94 10.91
N LYS A 70 15.95 18.43 11.92
CA LYS A 70 14.51 18.09 11.95
C LYS A 70 14.10 17.02 10.95
N ASP A 71 15.02 16.12 10.60
CA ASP A 71 14.77 14.96 9.75
C ASP A 71 15.78 13.85 10.07
N TRP A 72 15.55 12.64 9.56
CA TRP A 72 16.41 11.48 9.79
C TRP A 72 16.77 10.83 8.46
N TYR A 73 17.93 10.18 8.42
CA TYR A 73 18.22 9.23 7.36
C TYR A 73 17.55 7.89 7.67
N VAL A 74 17.20 7.15 6.62
CA VAL A 74 16.60 5.82 6.75
C VAL A 74 17.48 4.79 6.07
N TYR A 75 18.05 3.87 6.86
CA TYR A 75 18.90 2.77 6.40
C TYR A 75 19.15 1.75 7.53
N HIS A 76 19.69 0.57 7.20
CA HIS A 76 19.84 -0.53 8.15
C HIS A 76 21.16 -0.49 8.94
N THR A 77 22.30 -0.49 8.25
CA THR A 77 23.62 -0.35 8.89
C THR A 77 24.52 0.59 8.10
N PRO A 78 25.34 1.43 8.76
CA PRO A 78 26.29 2.27 8.06
C PRO A 78 27.26 1.42 7.22
N VAL A 79 27.62 1.91 6.02
CA VAL A 79 28.62 1.33 5.10
C VAL A 79 28.23 0.00 4.44
N ILE A 80 27.63 -0.94 5.17
CA ILE A 80 27.42 -2.33 4.71
C ILE A 80 26.04 -2.53 4.08
N ASP A 81 25.01 -1.88 4.63
CA ASP A 81 23.63 -2.03 4.17
C ASP A 81 22.89 -0.69 4.24
N THR A 82 23.22 0.17 3.27
CA THR A 82 22.64 1.52 3.15
C THR A 82 21.48 1.59 2.14
N LYS A 83 21.06 0.43 1.60
CA LYS A 83 19.97 0.35 0.63
C LYS A 83 18.68 0.82 1.30
N THR A 84 17.98 1.71 0.62
CA THR A 84 16.70 2.21 1.05
C THR A 84 15.80 2.60 -0.13
N ASN A 85 14.51 2.37 0.01
CA ASN A 85 13.45 2.85 -0.88
C ASN A 85 13.18 4.34 -0.66
N CYS A 86 13.53 4.89 0.49
CA CYS A 86 13.39 6.31 0.83
C CYS A 86 14.57 6.76 1.72
N ASP A 87 15.38 7.72 1.27
CA ASP A 87 16.67 8.10 1.89
C ASP A 87 16.49 8.92 3.17
N LYS A 88 15.46 9.76 3.21
CA LYS A 88 15.08 10.57 4.36
C LYS A 88 13.75 10.12 4.93
N PHE A 89 13.56 10.34 6.23
CA PHE A 89 12.29 10.03 6.87
C PHE A 89 11.13 10.85 6.30
N SER A 90 11.37 12.12 5.95
CA SER A 90 10.41 12.93 5.21
C SER A 90 10.04 12.37 3.83
N ASP A 91 10.96 11.70 3.13
CA ASP A 91 10.67 11.00 1.88
C ASP A 91 9.78 9.77 2.13
N CYS A 92 10.05 9.00 3.18
CA CYS A 92 9.22 7.86 3.57
C CYS A 92 7.80 8.29 3.97
N LEU A 93 7.67 9.35 4.78
CA LEU A 93 6.38 9.93 5.18
C LEU A 93 5.58 10.45 3.98
N ARG A 94 6.25 10.96 2.95
CA ARG A 94 5.59 11.34 1.69
C ARG A 94 4.97 10.13 0.99
N GLU A 95 5.64 8.98 0.97
CA GLU A 95 5.04 7.75 0.41
C GLU A 95 3.80 7.30 1.22
N LEU A 96 3.82 7.47 2.54
CA LEU A 96 2.65 7.19 3.39
C LEU A 96 1.49 8.14 3.11
N GLN A 97 1.77 9.45 2.97
CA GLN A 97 0.78 10.44 2.57
C GLN A 97 0.18 10.14 1.19
N ILE A 98 1.01 9.68 0.25
CA ILE A 98 0.53 9.27 -1.08
C ILE A 98 -0.40 8.07 -0.97
N PHE A 99 -0.06 7.07 -0.15
CA PHE A 99 -0.94 5.93 0.09
C PHE A 99 -2.28 6.34 0.70
N ASP A 100 -2.26 7.22 1.71
CA ASP A 100 -3.44 7.79 2.36
C ASP A 100 -4.37 8.47 1.34
N GLN A 101 -3.81 9.27 0.43
CA GLN A 101 -4.55 9.94 -0.64
C GLN A 101 -5.08 8.96 -1.71
N GLN A 102 -4.38 7.84 -1.95
CA GLN A 102 -4.81 6.82 -2.90
C GLN A 102 -5.97 5.99 -2.36
N ILE A 103 -5.94 5.66 -1.07
CA ILE A 103 -6.91 4.80 -0.40
C ILE A 103 -7.32 5.44 0.94
N PRO A 104 -8.11 6.53 0.95
CA PRO A 104 -8.42 7.29 2.18
C PRO A 104 -9.18 6.50 3.26
N GLN A 105 -9.83 5.39 2.86
CA GLN A 105 -10.51 4.48 3.78
C GLN A 105 -9.73 3.17 3.98
N HIS A 106 -8.41 3.21 3.81
CA HIS A 106 -7.57 2.05 4.09
C HIS A 106 -7.78 1.53 5.51
N GLU A 107 -7.60 0.23 5.71
CA GLU A 107 -7.53 -0.33 7.05
C GLU A 107 -6.35 0.28 7.81
N VAL A 108 -6.46 0.33 9.14
CA VAL A 108 -5.46 0.98 10.01
C VAL A 108 -4.03 0.52 9.72
N VAL A 109 -3.11 1.48 9.55
CA VAL A 109 -1.68 1.20 9.30
C VAL A 109 -0.87 1.46 10.56
N THR A 110 -0.01 0.52 10.93
CA THR A 110 0.96 0.66 12.02
C THR A 110 2.35 0.88 11.45
N VAL A 111 3.02 1.94 11.87
CA VAL A 111 4.39 2.24 11.43
C VAL A 111 5.32 2.19 12.64
N TRP A 112 6.31 1.32 12.55
CA TRP A 112 7.34 1.11 13.55
C TRP A 112 8.54 2.00 13.24
N PHE A 113 8.94 2.85 14.17
CA PHE A 113 10.12 3.69 14.07
C PHE A 113 11.20 3.11 14.98
N ASP A 114 12.23 2.53 14.37
CA ASP A 114 13.38 2.00 15.09
C ASP A 114 14.45 3.08 15.26
N ILE A 115 14.56 3.68 16.45
CA ILE A 115 15.49 4.78 16.70
C ILE A 115 16.89 4.20 16.95
N LYS A 116 17.79 4.36 15.99
CA LYS A 116 19.10 3.72 16.03
C LYS A 116 20.15 4.50 16.81
N ASP A 117 20.07 5.83 16.78
CA ASP A 117 21.11 6.71 17.33
C ASP A 117 20.61 7.54 18.53
N GLY A 118 19.45 7.20 19.09
CA GLY A 118 18.75 8.00 20.12
C GLY A 118 18.30 9.38 19.63
N PHE A 119 17.64 10.15 20.52
CA PHE A 119 17.23 11.52 20.26
C PHE A 119 18.32 12.54 20.65
N ALA A 120 18.32 13.71 20.00
CA ALA A 120 19.21 14.83 20.32
C ALA A 120 18.62 16.18 19.90
N SER A 121 19.28 17.28 20.23
CA SER A 121 18.87 18.61 19.75
C SER A 121 18.86 18.65 18.21
N GLY A 122 17.77 19.12 17.61
CA GLY A 122 17.57 19.13 16.17
C GLY A 122 16.97 17.84 15.62
N GLN A 123 16.96 16.76 16.40
CA GLN A 123 16.32 15.47 16.12
C GLN A 123 15.72 14.90 17.42
N SER A 124 14.91 15.69 18.11
CA SER A 124 14.24 15.32 19.37
C SER A 124 12.96 14.52 19.12
N ALA A 125 12.37 14.00 20.20
CA ALA A 125 11.09 13.31 20.12
C ALA A 125 9.95 14.23 19.66
N GLU A 126 10.00 15.52 20.00
CA GLU A 126 9.08 16.57 19.52
C GLU A 126 9.30 16.87 18.04
N GLU A 127 10.55 16.87 17.58
CA GLU A 127 10.86 17.08 16.17
C GLU A 127 10.42 15.88 15.32
N LEU A 128 10.42 14.67 15.89
CA LEU A 128 9.84 13.49 15.25
C LEU A 128 8.33 13.67 15.06
N ASP A 129 7.61 14.10 16.09
CA ASP A 129 6.18 14.41 15.99
C ASP A 129 5.92 15.56 15.00
N ALA A 130 6.77 16.58 15.00
CA ALA A 130 6.65 17.72 14.10
C ALA A 130 6.84 17.34 12.63
N VAL A 131 7.80 16.44 12.31
CA VAL A 131 7.98 15.99 10.93
C VAL A 131 6.82 15.11 10.47
N ILE A 132 6.28 14.24 11.33
CA ILE A 132 5.10 13.41 11.01
C ILE A 132 3.90 14.30 10.61
N LYS A 133 3.61 15.34 11.41
CA LYS A 133 2.49 16.28 11.17
C LYS A 133 2.58 17.10 9.89
N ARG A 134 3.74 17.12 9.23
CA ARG A 134 3.88 17.77 7.93
C ARG A 134 3.29 16.94 6.78
N PHE A 135 3.05 15.65 7.01
CA PHE A 135 2.64 14.71 5.97
C PHE A 135 1.35 13.97 6.31
N ILE A 136 1.12 13.66 7.59
CA ILE A 136 -0.05 12.94 8.07
C ILE A 136 -0.86 13.89 8.96
N ASP A 137 -2.17 13.98 8.71
CA ASP A 137 -3.08 14.78 9.53
C ASP A 137 -3.10 14.23 10.96
N GLU A 138 -3.07 15.10 11.96
CA GLU A 138 -3.05 14.70 13.35
C GLU A 138 -4.36 14.00 13.78
N ASP A 139 -5.47 14.33 13.12
CA ASP A 139 -6.76 13.69 13.35
C ASP A 139 -6.76 12.24 12.83
N ASP A 140 -5.89 11.92 11.86
CA ASP A 140 -5.74 10.59 11.30
C ASP A 140 -4.78 9.68 12.08
N ILE A 141 -4.33 10.11 13.25
CA ILE A 141 -3.44 9.33 14.11
C ILE A 141 -4.22 8.87 15.35
N LEU A 142 -4.21 7.57 15.63
CA LEU A 142 -4.61 7.07 16.95
C LEU A 142 -3.48 7.34 17.94
N LYS A 143 -3.72 8.27 18.86
CA LYS A 143 -2.76 8.73 19.86
C LYS A 143 -3.04 8.09 21.22
N PRO A 144 -2.04 8.05 22.13
CA PRO A 144 -2.28 7.64 23.51
C PRO A 144 -3.36 8.46 24.22
N SER A 145 -3.42 9.78 23.95
CA SER A 145 -4.46 10.67 24.49
C SER A 145 -5.87 10.23 24.11
N ASP A 146 -6.05 9.69 22.90
CA ASP A 146 -7.36 9.27 22.41
C ASP A 146 -7.87 8.05 23.18
N LEU A 147 -6.94 7.15 23.58
CA LEU A 147 -7.29 6.01 24.43
C LEU A 147 -7.67 6.43 25.86
N PHE A 148 -7.00 7.44 26.42
CA PHE A 148 -7.40 8.01 27.71
C PHE A 148 -8.76 8.70 27.62
N ASN A 149 -8.99 9.50 26.57
CA ASN A 149 -10.26 10.18 26.36
C ASN A 149 -11.42 9.20 26.15
N ALA A 150 -11.17 8.05 25.52
CA ALA A 150 -12.17 7.00 25.35
C ALA A 150 -12.42 6.16 26.62
N CYS A 151 -11.58 6.31 27.65
CA CYS A 151 -11.62 5.53 28.88
C CYS A 151 -11.37 6.42 30.11
N GLU A 152 -12.39 7.16 30.52
CA GLU A 152 -12.31 8.11 31.64
C GLU A 152 -11.88 7.45 32.97
N SER A 153 -12.11 6.14 33.13
CA SER A 153 -11.70 5.40 34.32
C SER A 153 -10.22 5.00 34.36
N ALA A 154 -9.47 5.15 33.27
CA ALA A 154 -8.06 4.77 33.23
C ALA A 154 -7.18 5.80 33.93
N THR A 155 -6.44 5.37 34.94
CA THR A 155 -5.41 6.17 35.61
C THR A 155 -4.00 5.90 35.07
N GLY A 156 -3.84 4.89 34.21
CA GLY A 156 -2.57 4.52 33.60
C GLY A 156 -2.76 3.92 32.21
N LEU A 157 -1.69 3.91 31.41
CA LEU A 157 -1.78 3.58 29.99
C LEU A 157 -2.30 2.16 29.74
N LYS A 158 -1.84 1.16 30.51
CA LYS A 158 -2.37 -0.22 30.39
C LYS A 158 -3.87 -0.33 30.65
N GLN A 159 -4.44 0.53 31.50
CA GLN A 159 -5.87 0.50 31.83
C GLN A 159 -6.73 1.05 30.70
N THR A 160 -6.18 1.83 29.76
CA THR A 160 -6.96 2.37 28.65
C THR A 160 -7.45 1.29 27.67
N VAL A 161 -6.90 0.07 27.77
CA VAL A 161 -7.26 -1.06 26.89
C VAL A 161 -7.56 -2.36 27.64
N THR A 162 -7.70 -2.31 28.98
CA THR A 162 -7.98 -3.47 29.82
C THR A 162 -9.17 -3.23 30.75
N GLY A 163 -9.68 -4.28 31.39
CA GLY A 163 -10.83 -4.19 32.29
C GLY A 163 -12.09 -3.76 31.54
N ASN A 164 -12.66 -2.62 31.92
CA ASN A 164 -13.86 -2.07 31.27
C ASN A 164 -13.53 -1.30 29.98
N CYS A 165 -12.25 -1.08 29.68
CA CYS A 165 -11.79 -0.36 28.51
C CYS A 165 -11.18 -1.32 27.49
N ASN A 166 -11.12 -0.87 26.24
CA ASN A 166 -10.82 -1.73 25.10
C ASN A 166 -10.11 -0.93 24.02
N TRP A 167 -9.38 -1.64 23.16
CA TRP A 167 -8.93 -1.07 21.90
C TRP A 167 -10.12 -0.62 21.03
N PRO A 168 -9.95 0.46 20.24
CA PRO A 168 -10.95 0.84 19.25
C PRO A 168 -11.23 -0.29 18.25
N SER A 169 -12.44 -0.27 17.69
CA SER A 169 -12.81 -1.16 16.60
C SER A 169 -12.00 -0.84 15.34
N LEU A 170 -11.76 -1.83 14.48
CA LEU A 170 -11.12 -1.61 13.18
C LEU A 170 -11.96 -0.68 12.29
N SER A 171 -13.29 -0.74 12.37
CA SER A 171 -14.18 0.18 11.66
C SER A 171 -13.97 1.64 12.06
N SER A 172 -13.72 1.93 13.35
CA SER A 172 -13.39 3.28 13.81
C SER A 172 -11.96 3.72 13.47
N LEU A 173 -11.11 2.79 13.03
CA LEU A 173 -9.72 3.03 12.69
C LEU A 173 -9.46 3.04 11.17
N LYS A 174 -10.50 3.02 10.34
CA LYS A 174 -10.33 3.23 8.89
C LYS A 174 -9.74 4.60 8.62
N GLY A 175 -8.76 4.66 7.72
CA GLY A 175 -7.97 5.85 7.41
C GLY A 175 -7.04 6.29 8.54
N LYS A 176 -6.85 5.47 9.59
CA LYS A 176 -6.00 5.83 10.73
C LYS A 176 -4.60 5.22 10.67
N TRP A 177 -3.68 5.94 11.29
CA TRP A 177 -2.29 5.60 11.50
C TRP A 177 -2.02 5.34 12.98
N ILE A 178 -1.19 4.35 13.27
CA ILE A 178 -0.64 4.07 14.60
C ILE A 178 0.87 4.15 14.50
N PHE A 179 1.49 5.07 15.23
CA PHE A 179 2.93 5.21 15.28
C PHE A 179 3.50 4.54 16.54
N VAL A 180 4.51 3.68 16.37
CA VAL A 180 5.15 2.95 17.47
C VAL A 180 6.66 3.14 17.42
N VAL A 181 7.24 3.71 18.47
CA VAL A 181 8.67 4.01 18.58
C VAL A 181 9.35 2.95 19.45
N THR A 182 10.47 2.38 18.99
CA THR A 182 11.21 1.33 19.75
C THR A 182 12.12 1.88 20.86
N ASP A 183 12.19 3.20 21.01
CA ASP A 183 12.92 3.87 22.08
C ASP A 183 11.96 4.38 23.18
N THR A 184 12.21 3.93 24.41
CA THR A 184 11.38 4.28 25.57
C THR A 184 11.42 5.77 25.93
N SER A 185 12.51 6.47 25.61
CA SER A 185 12.67 7.90 25.88
C SER A 185 11.69 8.78 25.10
N TYR A 186 11.14 8.27 23.99
CA TYR A 186 10.12 8.97 23.20
C TYR A 186 8.88 9.36 24.00
N ALA A 187 8.48 8.54 24.99
CA ALA A 187 7.26 8.78 25.77
C ALA A 187 7.49 9.50 27.11
N SER A 188 8.74 9.66 27.53
CA SER A 188 9.09 10.20 28.85
C SER A 188 8.61 11.64 28.99
N ASN A 189 7.70 11.90 29.93
CA ASN A 189 7.10 13.22 30.20
C ASN A 189 6.38 13.86 29.00
N ARG A 190 5.83 13.06 28.08
CA ARG A 190 5.16 13.52 26.86
C ARG A 190 3.73 12.98 26.75
N PRO A 191 2.76 13.55 27.49
CA PRO A 191 1.38 13.08 27.47
C PRO A 191 0.65 13.36 26.15
N THR A 192 1.05 14.41 25.42
CA THR A 192 0.45 14.84 24.13
C THR A 192 1.22 14.34 22.90
N ARG A 193 2.02 13.28 23.06
CA ARG A 193 2.79 12.66 21.97
C ARG A 193 1.87 12.02 20.92
N LEU A 194 2.34 11.93 19.68
CA LEU A 194 1.56 11.35 18.58
C LEU A 194 1.53 9.82 18.57
N GLY A 195 2.57 9.19 19.12
CA GLY A 195 2.75 7.75 19.04
C GLY A 195 2.83 7.04 20.39
N PHE A 196 2.92 5.72 20.30
CA PHE A 196 3.24 4.85 21.42
C PHE A 196 4.74 4.59 21.46
N SER A 197 5.29 4.32 22.64
CA SER A 197 6.58 3.64 22.73
C SER A 197 6.35 2.14 22.95
N SER A 198 7.26 1.32 22.43
CA SER A 198 7.29 -0.11 22.69
C SER A 198 8.39 -0.47 23.70
N ALA A 199 8.24 -1.63 24.34
CA ALA A 199 9.29 -2.23 25.16
C ALA A 199 9.88 -3.46 24.47
N ALA A 200 11.22 -3.54 24.43
CA ALA A 200 11.92 -4.77 24.12
C ALA A 200 11.78 -5.76 25.30
N ILE A 201 11.35 -6.99 25.01
CA ILE A 201 11.07 -8.00 26.04
C ILE A 201 11.57 -9.39 25.63
N SER A 202 11.84 -10.23 26.63
CA SER A 202 12.18 -11.64 26.42
C SER A 202 11.40 -12.60 27.33
N SER A 203 10.71 -12.07 28.34
CA SER A 203 9.96 -12.84 29.34
C SER A 203 8.63 -12.19 29.75
N ILE A 204 7.74 -12.97 30.38
CA ILE A 204 6.46 -12.48 30.93
C ILE A 204 6.69 -11.41 32.01
N ASN A 205 7.75 -11.55 32.81
CA ASN A 205 8.09 -10.58 33.84
C ASN A 205 8.42 -9.20 33.27
N ASP A 206 8.97 -9.13 32.05
CA ASP A 206 9.25 -7.85 31.38
C ASP A 206 7.96 -7.12 31.01
N VAL A 207 6.93 -7.86 30.58
CA VAL A 207 5.61 -7.32 30.26
C VAL A 207 4.98 -6.67 31.48
N GLY A 208 5.06 -7.32 32.64
CA GLY A 208 4.54 -6.79 33.90
C GLY A 208 5.21 -5.47 34.31
N ARG A 209 6.55 -5.41 34.20
CA ARG A 209 7.36 -4.25 34.61
C ARG A 209 7.24 -3.03 33.70
N ALA A 210 6.97 -3.23 32.41
CA ALA A 210 6.88 -2.14 31.45
C ALA A 210 5.49 -1.49 31.46
N ASP A 211 5.40 -0.17 31.67
CA ASP A 211 4.16 0.59 31.42
C ASP A 211 4.04 0.94 29.92
N LYS A 212 3.71 -0.08 29.11
CA LYS A 212 3.62 -0.03 27.64
C LYS A 212 2.46 -0.89 27.15
N LEU A 213 1.92 -0.53 25.98
CA LEU A 213 0.90 -1.32 25.27
C LEU A 213 1.47 -2.16 24.13
N PHE A 214 2.60 -1.74 23.58
CA PHE A 214 3.29 -2.40 22.48
C PHE A 214 4.57 -3.06 22.99
N PHE A 215 4.79 -4.30 22.58
CA PHE A 215 5.92 -5.11 22.97
C PHE A 215 6.63 -5.66 21.74
N ASN A 216 7.94 -5.46 21.67
CA ASN A 216 8.77 -5.89 20.54
C ASN A 216 9.70 -7.02 21.00
N THR A 217 9.77 -8.12 20.25
CA THR A 217 10.56 -9.29 20.66
C THR A 217 11.01 -10.15 19.48
N ASN A 218 12.17 -10.81 19.59
CA ASN A 218 12.55 -11.92 18.71
C ASN A 218 12.27 -13.30 19.35
N SER A 219 11.76 -13.32 20.58
CA SER A 219 11.51 -14.56 21.33
C SER A 219 10.52 -15.46 20.59
N SER A 220 10.83 -16.75 20.52
CA SER A 220 9.94 -17.79 20.01
C SER A 220 8.97 -18.35 21.06
N SER A 221 8.99 -17.81 22.28
CA SER A 221 8.13 -18.26 23.37
C SER A 221 6.66 -18.01 23.06
N GLN A 222 5.92 -19.08 22.75
CA GLN A 222 4.49 -18.99 22.52
C GLN A 222 3.72 -18.57 23.79
N ALA A 223 4.21 -18.95 24.98
CA ALA A 223 3.61 -18.57 26.24
C ALA A 223 3.68 -17.06 26.47
N LEU A 224 4.80 -16.43 26.10
CA LEU A 224 4.96 -14.98 26.16
C LEU A 224 3.97 -14.28 25.23
N ALA A 225 3.91 -14.67 23.94
CA ALA A 225 3.01 -14.04 22.98
C ALA A 225 1.53 -14.20 23.39
N LYS A 226 1.12 -15.39 23.85
CA LYS A 226 -0.23 -15.65 24.35
C LYS A 226 -0.53 -14.78 25.58
N TYR A 227 0.40 -14.67 26.54
CA TYR A 227 0.23 -13.81 27.71
C TYR A 227 0.01 -12.34 27.33
N ILE A 228 0.75 -11.81 26.36
CA ILE A 228 0.59 -10.43 25.88
C ILE A 228 -0.79 -10.23 25.26
N PHE A 229 -1.22 -11.16 24.40
CA PHE A 229 -2.55 -11.14 23.80
C PHE A 229 -3.66 -11.21 24.84
N ASP A 230 -3.61 -12.18 25.76
CA ASP A 230 -4.62 -12.39 26.80
C ASP A 230 -4.67 -11.22 27.80
N SER A 231 -3.58 -10.46 27.92
CA SER A 231 -3.50 -9.22 28.70
C SER A 231 -4.06 -7.99 27.96
N GLY A 232 -4.54 -8.13 26.73
CA GLY A 232 -5.09 -7.02 25.93
C GLY A 232 -4.05 -6.11 25.28
N PHE A 233 -2.78 -6.54 25.21
CA PHE A 233 -1.67 -5.76 24.66
C PHE A 233 -1.27 -6.23 23.26
N ILE A 234 -0.38 -5.49 22.61
CA ILE A 234 0.07 -5.73 21.23
C ILE A 234 1.49 -6.26 21.22
N THR A 235 1.73 -7.36 20.50
CA THR A 235 3.08 -7.90 20.27
C THR A 235 3.52 -7.76 18.82
N ARG A 236 4.77 -7.33 18.63
CA ARG A 236 5.52 -7.50 17.39
C ARG A 236 6.62 -8.52 17.60
N ARG A 237 6.61 -9.56 16.75
CA ARG A 237 7.68 -10.56 16.68
C ARG A 237 8.47 -10.37 15.38
N TYR A 238 9.77 -10.07 15.48
CA TYR A 238 10.63 -9.83 14.31
C TYR A 238 11.54 -11.02 13.99
N ILE A 239 12.13 -11.01 12.77
CA ILE A 239 12.95 -12.09 12.18
C ILE A 239 12.13 -13.39 11.93
N VAL A 240 10.84 -13.26 11.63
CA VAL A 240 9.96 -14.40 11.33
C VAL A 240 10.06 -14.79 9.85
N ASN A 241 11.20 -15.38 9.47
CA ASN A 241 11.60 -15.57 8.07
C ASN A 241 11.39 -16.98 7.50
N SER A 242 10.73 -17.86 8.26
CA SER A 242 10.39 -19.22 7.83
C SER A 242 8.89 -19.51 7.96
N GLN A 243 8.37 -20.41 7.13
CA GLN A 243 6.98 -20.87 7.22
C GLN A 243 6.63 -21.43 8.60
N ASN A 244 7.55 -22.18 9.22
CA ASN A 244 7.34 -22.76 10.54
C ASN A 244 7.21 -21.68 11.62
N ASP A 245 8.11 -20.68 11.60
CA ASP A 245 8.06 -19.58 12.56
C ASP A 245 6.83 -18.69 12.37
N PHE A 246 6.42 -18.45 11.12
CA PHE A 246 5.22 -17.68 10.79
C PHE A 246 3.96 -18.37 11.29
N ASN A 247 3.83 -19.67 11.01
CA ASN A 247 2.72 -20.48 11.52
C ASN A 247 2.72 -20.55 13.06
N ALA A 248 3.90 -20.67 13.68
CA ALA A 248 4.03 -20.65 15.13
C ALA A 248 3.63 -19.29 15.74
N ALA A 249 3.97 -18.18 15.08
CA ALA A 249 3.56 -16.84 15.49
C ALA A 249 2.03 -16.66 15.40
N LEU A 250 1.41 -17.12 14.31
CA LEU A 250 -0.06 -17.14 14.17
C LEU A 250 -0.73 -17.98 15.28
N GLY A 251 -0.25 -19.21 15.50
CA GLY A 251 -0.76 -20.09 16.57
C GLY A 251 -0.51 -19.57 17.99
N ALA A 252 0.40 -18.59 18.14
CA ALA A 252 0.67 -17.90 19.39
C ALA A 252 -0.03 -16.54 19.52
N ARG A 253 -0.91 -16.18 18.58
CA ARG A 253 -1.70 -14.94 18.58
C ARG A 253 -0.83 -13.68 18.52
N VAL A 254 0.29 -13.74 17.79
CA VAL A 254 1.14 -12.57 17.56
C VAL A 254 0.41 -11.56 16.67
N HIS A 255 0.34 -10.30 17.09
CA HIS A 255 -0.32 -9.23 16.32
C HIS A 255 0.47 -8.82 15.09
N HIS A 256 1.75 -8.48 15.23
CA HIS A 256 2.62 -8.06 14.13
C HIS A 256 3.70 -9.11 13.88
N ILE A 257 3.59 -9.83 12.78
CA ILE A 257 4.53 -10.91 12.41
C ILE A 257 5.53 -10.33 11.41
N ALA A 258 6.65 -9.82 11.91
CA ALA A 258 7.66 -9.12 11.13
C ALA A 258 8.60 -10.09 10.39
N THR A 259 8.55 -10.01 9.06
CA THR A 259 9.25 -10.90 8.14
C THR A 259 9.88 -10.12 6.99
N ASP A 260 11.01 -10.62 6.48
CA ASP A 260 11.67 -10.16 5.27
C ASP A 260 10.99 -10.71 4.01
N LYS A 261 10.08 -11.69 4.15
CA LYS A 261 9.42 -12.39 3.04
C LYS A 261 8.20 -11.63 2.56
N ILE A 262 8.41 -10.53 1.84
CA ILE A 262 7.35 -9.59 1.44
C ILE A 262 6.45 -10.13 0.33
N ASN A 263 7.03 -10.71 -0.71
CA ASN A 263 6.27 -11.20 -1.85
C ASN A 263 5.48 -12.48 -1.52
N TYR A 264 4.19 -12.33 -1.25
CA TYR A 264 3.30 -13.45 -0.90
C TYR A 264 3.09 -14.45 -2.06
N ARG A 265 3.45 -14.10 -3.30
CA ARG A 265 3.36 -15.03 -4.44
C ARG A 265 4.57 -15.95 -4.49
N ARG A 266 5.72 -15.51 -3.95
CA ARG A 266 6.92 -16.33 -3.76
C ARG A 266 6.83 -17.12 -2.47
N ASP A 267 6.53 -16.44 -1.37
CA ASP A 267 6.40 -17.01 -0.03
C ASP A 267 4.92 -17.08 0.34
N THR A 268 4.20 -18.07 -0.20
CA THR A 268 2.73 -18.17 -0.08
C THR A 268 2.21 -18.34 1.34
N TRP A 269 3.09 -18.71 2.28
CA TRP A 269 2.85 -18.80 3.71
C TRP A 269 2.92 -17.45 4.43
N SER A 270 3.63 -16.44 3.90
CA SER A 270 3.82 -15.14 4.54
C SER A 270 2.69 -14.17 4.16
N LYS A 271 1.44 -14.54 4.41
CA LYS A 271 0.26 -13.71 4.11
C LYS A 271 -0.72 -13.68 5.27
N THR A 272 -1.33 -12.50 5.45
CA THR A 272 -2.47 -12.32 6.37
C THR A 272 -3.71 -11.80 5.67
N HIS A 273 -3.61 -11.40 4.40
CA HIS A 273 -4.78 -10.95 3.69
C HIS A 273 -5.69 -12.12 3.28
N ASN A 274 -7.00 -11.89 3.27
CA ASN A 274 -7.97 -12.87 2.77
C ASN A 274 -8.11 -12.81 1.23
N HIS A 275 -9.06 -13.57 0.68
CA HIS A 275 -9.32 -13.63 -0.77
C HIS A 275 -10.02 -12.38 -1.32
N ASN A 276 -10.57 -11.52 -0.46
CA ASN A 276 -11.19 -10.23 -0.81
C ASN A 276 -10.27 -9.03 -0.55
N GLY A 277 -8.97 -9.28 -0.28
CA GLY A 277 -7.97 -8.24 -0.06
C GLY A 277 -7.97 -7.56 1.31
N TYR A 278 -8.80 -8.01 2.26
CA TYR A 278 -8.72 -7.50 3.64
C TYR A 278 -7.39 -7.94 4.27
N PRO A 279 -6.57 -7.03 4.82
CA PRO A 279 -5.16 -7.30 5.14
C PRO A 279 -4.91 -8.15 6.40
N PHE A 280 -5.95 -8.40 7.20
CA PHE A 280 -5.81 -8.98 8.54
C PHE A 280 -6.37 -10.41 8.64
N LEU A 281 -5.78 -11.18 9.55
CA LEU A 281 -6.38 -12.39 10.11
C LEU A 281 -6.96 -12.06 11.48
N CYS A 282 -8.22 -12.39 11.72
CA CYS A 282 -8.84 -12.20 13.02
C CYS A 282 -8.52 -13.41 13.90
N ILE A 283 -8.10 -13.14 15.14
CA ILE A 283 -7.54 -14.14 16.06
C ILE A 283 -8.65 -14.98 16.70
N LEU A 284 -9.76 -14.35 17.10
CA LEU A 284 -10.83 -14.99 17.87
C LEU A 284 -12.04 -15.39 17.04
N HIS A 285 -12.18 -14.84 15.85
CA HIS A 285 -13.33 -15.05 14.97
C HIS A 285 -12.91 -14.96 13.50
N SER A 286 -13.80 -15.31 12.57
CA SER A 286 -13.50 -15.25 11.14
C SER A 286 -13.75 -13.84 10.58
N CYS A 287 -12.79 -13.31 9.82
CA CYS A 287 -12.98 -12.16 8.94
C CYS A 287 -12.70 -12.49 7.47
N GLN A 288 -12.98 -13.73 7.04
CA GLN A 288 -12.79 -14.17 5.65
C GLN A 288 -13.64 -13.39 4.63
N ASN A 289 -14.77 -12.83 5.06
CA ASN A 289 -15.68 -12.06 4.19
C ASN A 289 -15.46 -10.55 4.28
N TYR A 290 -14.49 -10.09 5.07
CA TYR A 290 -14.17 -8.67 5.18
C TYR A 290 -13.45 -8.25 3.90
N THR A 291 -13.57 -6.99 3.53
CA THR A 291 -12.87 -6.39 2.40
C THR A 291 -12.47 -4.96 2.80
N GLU A 292 -11.33 -4.51 2.31
CA GLU A 292 -10.97 -3.10 2.41
C GLU A 292 -11.63 -2.37 1.23
N VAL A 293 -12.13 -1.17 1.49
CA VAL A 293 -12.72 -0.34 0.44
C VAL A 293 -11.59 0.31 -0.35
N ASP A 294 -11.46 -0.03 -1.63
CA ASP A 294 -10.49 0.58 -2.52
C ASP A 294 -11.05 0.72 -3.95
N ASP A 295 -10.56 1.74 -4.67
CA ASP A 295 -10.87 1.97 -6.08
C ASP A 295 -9.78 1.35 -6.95
N ILE A 296 -9.62 0.03 -6.88
CA ILE A 296 -8.59 -0.69 -7.63
C ILE A 296 -9.22 -1.54 -8.73
N ILE A 297 -8.66 -1.49 -9.93
CA ILE A 297 -8.92 -2.47 -10.97
C ILE A 297 -7.69 -3.36 -11.12
N GLY A 298 -7.89 -4.66 -10.95
CA GLY A 298 -6.83 -5.64 -11.12
C GLY A 298 -6.95 -6.43 -12.41
N ILE A 299 -5.79 -6.74 -13.01
CA ILE A 299 -5.68 -7.60 -14.18
C ILE A 299 -4.65 -8.69 -13.87
N ASN A 300 -5.08 -9.95 -13.89
CA ASN A 300 -4.18 -11.10 -13.98
C ASN A 300 -4.02 -11.45 -15.46
N VAL A 301 -2.79 -11.57 -15.96
CA VAL A 301 -2.55 -11.91 -17.37
C VAL A 301 -1.36 -12.85 -17.50
N ASN A 302 -1.48 -13.84 -18.38
CA ASN A 302 -0.39 -14.64 -18.93
C ASN A 302 -0.36 -14.42 -20.44
N SER A 303 0.57 -13.59 -20.89
CA SER A 303 0.81 -13.22 -22.27
C SER A 303 2.31 -13.03 -22.53
N GLU A 304 2.68 -12.98 -23.81
CA GLU A 304 4.00 -12.48 -24.19
C GLU A 304 4.07 -10.95 -23.98
N ASP A 305 4.63 -10.18 -24.92
CA ASP A 305 4.90 -8.76 -24.72
C ASP A 305 4.10 -7.80 -25.61
N ILE A 306 3.96 -6.56 -25.11
CA ILE A 306 3.62 -5.36 -25.88
C ILE A 306 4.91 -4.86 -26.54
N TRP A 307 5.32 -5.50 -27.63
CA TRP A 307 6.58 -5.21 -28.30
C TRP A 307 6.60 -5.62 -29.78
N GLY A 308 7.63 -5.17 -30.50
CA GLY A 308 7.85 -5.56 -31.89
C GLY A 308 6.75 -5.03 -32.81
N SER A 309 6.43 -5.80 -33.85
CA SER A 309 5.41 -5.48 -34.86
C SER A 309 4.00 -5.99 -34.52
N SER A 310 3.86 -6.80 -33.47
CA SER A 310 2.58 -7.38 -33.05
C SER A 310 2.54 -7.59 -31.54
N ASP A 311 1.51 -7.08 -30.89
CA ASP A 311 1.37 -7.08 -29.43
C ASP A 311 0.69 -8.34 -28.88
N ASN A 312 1.09 -8.75 -27.67
CA ASN A 312 0.56 -9.92 -26.96
C ASN A 312 0.19 -9.55 -25.52
N PHE A 313 -1.08 -9.20 -25.27
CA PHE A 313 -1.50 -8.61 -23.99
C PHE A 313 -3.03 -8.54 -23.82
N SER A 314 -3.47 -8.18 -22.61
CA SER A 314 -4.88 -7.92 -22.28
C SER A 314 -5.17 -6.43 -22.26
N PHE A 315 -6.30 -6.01 -22.87
CA PHE A 315 -6.72 -4.62 -22.93
C PHE A 315 -8.15 -4.43 -22.44
N GLN A 316 -8.30 -3.55 -21.46
CA GLN A 316 -9.57 -3.08 -20.94
C GLN A 316 -9.77 -1.66 -21.46
N TYR A 317 -10.75 -1.48 -22.33
CA TYR A 317 -10.84 -0.26 -23.13
C TYR A 317 -12.26 0.28 -23.22
N GLN A 318 -12.31 1.57 -23.52
CA GLN A 318 -13.51 2.28 -23.95
C GLN A 318 -13.26 2.84 -25.35
N ASN A 319 -14.27 2.80 -26.21
CA ASN A 319 -14.21 3.49 -27.50
C ASN A 319 -14.56 4.97 -27.28
N LYS A 320 -13.55 5.83 -27.31
CA LYS A 320 -13.68 7.29 -27.19
C LYS A 320 -13.88 7.97 -28.54
N ASN A 321 -14.00 7.21 -29.64
CA ASN A 321 -14.11 7.73 -31.00
C ASN A 321 -12.98 8.74 -31.30
N GLN A 322 -13.31 9.97 -31.71
CA GLN A 322 -12.34 11.04 -31.96
C GLN A 322 -12.19 12.01 -30.77
N ALA A 323 -12.63 11.63 -29.57
CA ALA A 323 -12.63 12.53 -28.43
C ALA A 323 -11.23 12.70 -27.82
N ASN A 324 -10.95 13.93 -27.39
CA ASN A 324 -9.86 14.22 -26.47
C ASN A 324 -10.15 13.58 -25.10
N GLY A 325 -9.11 13.32 -24.31
CA GLY A 325 -9.25 12.60 -23.06
C GLY A 325 -8.03 12.73 -22.18
N ARG A 326 -8.23 12.49 -20.89
CA ARG A 326 -7.14 12.36 -19.91
C ARG A 326 -7.36 11.08 -19.14
N TRP A 327 -6.36 10.22 -19.11
CA TRP A 327 -6.35 9.04 -18.25
C TRP A 327 -5.23 9.15 -17.23
N GLU A 328 -5.54 8.84 -15.98
CA GLU A 328 -4.59 8.83 -14.86
C GLU A 328 -4.78 7.56 -14.05
N ALA A 329 -3.70 6.99 -13.53
CA ALA A 329 -3.76 5.90 -12.56
C ALA A 329 -2.46 5.85 -11.75
N ALA A 330 -2.54 5.43 -10.50
CA ALA A 330 -1.40 4.80 -9.84
C ALA A 330 -1.36 3.32 -10.23
N VAL A 331 -0.17 2.80 -10.51
CA VAL A 331 0.05 1.39 -10.82
C VAL A 331 0.83 0.78 -9.67
N ASN A 332 0.33 -0.31 -9.10
CA ASN A 332 0.99 -1.09 -8.06
C ASN A 332 1.28 -2.51 -8.56
N VAL A 333 2.50 -3.00 -8.34
CA VAL A 333 3.02 -4.24 -8.93
C VAL A 333 3.72 -5.10 -7.87
N ALA A 334 4.16 -6.30 -8.25
CA ALA A 334 4.84 -7.19 -7.33
C ALA A 334 6.19 -6.64 -6.85
N SER A 335 6.95 -5.98 -7.74
CA SER A 335 8.25 -5.34 -7.48
C SER A 335 9.35 -6.26 -6.93
N SER A 336 9.16 -7.57 -7.07
CA SER A 336 10.18 -8.58 -6.83
C SER A 336 9.70 -9.92 -7.42
N HIS A 337 10.63 -10.83 -7.71
CA HIS A 337 10.35 -12.23 -8.09
C HIS A 337 9.30 -12.38 -9.21
N VAL A 338 9.29 -11.43 -10.13
CA VAL A 338 8.38 -11.35 -11.28
C VAL A 338 9.21 -11.04 -12.53
N ASP A 339 8.69 -11.30 -13.71
CA ASP A 339 9.36 -10.86 -14.93
C ASP A 339 9.48 -9.32 -14.91
N PRO A 340 10.70 -8.75 -14.96
CA PRO A 340 10.90 -7.31 -14.83
C PRO A 340 10.32 -6.51 -16.00
N PHE A 341 10.08 -7.15 -17.14
CA PHE A 341 9.53 -6.49 -18.32
C PHE A 341 8.02 -6.70 -18.48
N ALA A 342 7.35 -7.39 -17.56
CA ALA A 342 5.89 -7.36 -17.47
C ALA A 342 5.42 -5.89 -17.30
N LYS A 343 4.31 -5.52 -17.93
CA LYS A 343 3.90 -4.12 -18.09
C LYS A 343 2.47 -3.90 -17.65
N SER A 344 2.24 -2.81 -16.91
CA SER A 344 0.90 -2.29 -16.67
C SER A 344 0.84 -0.86 -17.19
N CYS A 345 -0.07 -0.58 -18.12
CA CYS A 345 -0.06 0.63 -18.91
C CYS A 345 -1.41 1.30 -19.00
N LEU A 346 -1.38 2.62 -19.13
CA LEU A 346 -2.45 3.38 -19.80
C LEU A 346 -2.14 3.41 -21.29
N MET A 347 -3.12 3.07 -22.13
CA MET A 347 -2.92 2.92 -23.57
C MET A 347 -4.04 3.59 -24.36
N ALA A 348 -3.67 4.22 -25.48
CA ALA A 348 -4.56 4.63 -26.56
C ALA A 348 -4.17 3.90 -27.85
N ARG A 349 -5.13 3.36 -28.60
CA ARG A 349 -4.91 2.55 -29.80
C ARG A 349 -5.90 2.88 -30.92
N ALA A 350 -5.45 2.81 -32.17
CA ALA A 350 -6.26 3.09 -33.35
C ALA A 350 -7.33 2.02 -33.61
N GLU A 351 -6.95 0.75 -33.68
CA GLU A 351 -7.88 -0.37 -33.94
C GLU A 351 -7.66 -1.57 -33.04
N LEU A 352 -8.66 -2.45 -32.93
CA LEU A 352 -8.56 -3.69 -32.15
C LEU A 352 -7.83 -4.80 -32.94
N SER A 353 -6.61 -4.51 -33.40
CA SER A 353 -5.66 -5.46 -33.99
C SER A 353 -4.32 -5.44 -33.23
N ALA A 354 -3.64 -6.58 -33.16
CA ALA A 354 -2.35 -6.73 -32.49
C ALA A 354 -1.24 -5.89 -33.13
N GLN A 355 -1.35 -5.55 -34.41
CA GLN A 355 -0.38 -4.76 -35.16
C GLN A 355 -0.71 -3.26 -35.17
N SER A 356 -1.78 -2.84 -34.48
CA SER A 356 -2.31 -1.48 -34.58
C SER A 356 -1.31 -0.43 -34.10
N PRO A 357 -1.36 0.79 -34.67
CA PRO A 357 -0.78 1.96 -34.04
C PRO A 357 -1.30 2.15 -32.62
N TYR A 358 -0.42 2.49 -31.69
CA TYR A 358 -0.76 2.76 -30.30
C TYR A 358 0.24 3.72 -29.66
N PHE A 359 -0.17 4.32 -28.54
CA PHE A 359 0.67 4.98 -27.56
C PHE A 359 0.33 4.46 -26.17
N ALA A 360 1.34 4.20 -25.34
CA ALA A 360 1.16 3.78 -23.97
C ALA A 360 2.19 4.42 -23.03
N VAL A 361 1.80 4.64 -21.77
CA VAL A 361 2.73 4.83 -20.65
C VAL A 361 2.57 3.64 -19.73
N CYS A 362 3.68 3.00 -19.39
CA CYS A 362 3.71 1.77 -18.62
C CYS A 362 4.59 1.92 -17.38
N ARG A 363 4.17 1.27 -16.31
CA ARG A 363 5.05 0.87 -15.20
C ARG A 363 5.42 -0.60 -15.39
N LEU A 364 6.72 -0.88 -15.32
CA LEU A 364 7.27 -2.24 -15.36
C LEU A 364 7.01 -2.95 -14.02
N SER A 365 6.89 -4.27 -14.04
CA SER A 365 6.54 -5.05 -12.84
C SER A 365 7.68 -5.26 -11.86
N ASP A 366 8.92 -4.99 -12.26
CA ASP A 366 10.10 -4.96 -11.38
C ASP A 366 11.25 -4.13 -11.99
N ASN A 367 12.06 -3.52 -11.12
CA ASN A 367 13.33 -2.86 -11.38
C ASN A 367 13.47 -2.16 -12.74
N GLY A 368 12.69 -1.12 -12.98
CA GLY A 368 12.83 -0.30 -14.17
C GLY A 368 12.06 1.02 -14.11
N PRO A 369 12.44 2.01 -14.96
CA PRO A 369 11.75 3.29 -15.00
C PRO A 369 10.35 3.14 -15.60
N LEU A 370 9.50 4.14 -15.37
CA LEU A 370 8.32 4.34 -16.21
C LEU A 370 8.75 4.42 -17.67
N VAL A 371 7.98 3.82 -18.58
CA VAL A 371 8.34 3.78 -20.01
C VAL A 371 7.16 4.26 -20.85
N THR A 372 7.45 5.07 -21.86
CA THR A 372 6.50 5.33 -22.94
C THR A 372 6.80 4.38 -24.09
N GLN A 373 5.77 3.76 -24.66
CA GLN A 373 5.88 2.88 -25.82
C GLN A 373 4.90 3.32 -26.89
N TYR A 374 5.28 3.23 -28.17
CA TYR A 374 4.38 3.56 -29.27
C TYR A 374 4.74 2.83 -30.57
N ARG A 375 3.71 2.60 -31.37
CA ARG A 375 3.81 2.09 -32.75
C ARG A 375 3.13 3.07 -33.70
N MET A 376 3.85 3.58 -34.69
CA MET A 376 3.38 4.68 -35.55
C MET A 376 2.37 4.24 -36.63
N ARG A 377 2.63 3.12 -37.29
CA ARG A 377 1.79 2.54 -38.34
C ARG A 377 1.55 1.05 -38.09
N TYR A 378 0.63 0.47 -38.85
CA TYR A 378 0.37 -0.97 -38.77
C TYR A 378 1.64 -1.77 -39.04
N GLY A 379 1.95 -2.69 -38.13
CA GLY A 379 3.08 -3.61 -38.27
C GLY A 379 4.46 -2.96 -38.08
N ASP A 380 4.54 -1.65 -37.80
CA ASP A 380 5.80 -1.00 -37.46
C ASP A 380 6.39 -1.60 -36.18
N ARG A 381 7.71 -1.52 -36.03
CA ARG A 381 8.37 -1.86 -34.77
C ARG A 381 7.94 -0.89 -33.67
N THR A 382 7.81 -1.42 -32.46
CA THR A 382 7.59 -0.61 -31.25
C THR A 382 8.80 0.29 -30.98
N ASN A 383 8.53 1.56 -30.71
CA ASN A 383 9.49 2.52 -30.17
C ASN A 383 9.25 2.66 -28.67
N ALA A 384 10.32 2.93 -27.91
CA ALA A 384 10.21 3.15 -26.48
C ALA A 384 11.13 4.27 -26.00
N LYS A 385 10.72 4.95 -24.93
CA LYS A 385 11.52 5.93 -24.22
C LYS A 385 11.32 5.81 -22.73
N ASN A 386 12.42 5.60 -22.01
CA ASN A 386 12.45 5.58 -20.55
C ASN A 386 12.15 6.97 -20.00
N GLY A 387 11.34 7.01 -18.95
CA GLY A 387 10.99 8.21 -18.21
C GLY A 387 12.06 8.61 -17.23
N THR A 388 12.25 9.92 -17.09
CA THR A 388 13.03 10.51 -16.01
C THR A 388 12.16 11.55 -15.35
N ILE A 389 11.66 11.24 -14.15
CA ILE A 389 10.80 12.16 -13.40
C ILE A 389 11.68 13.19 -12.70
N ARG A 390 11.47 14.47 -13.02
CA ARG A 390 12.32 15.57 -12.53
C ARG A 390 12.02 15.83 -11.05
N ASN A 391 13.03 16.35 -10.34
CA ASN A 391 12.92 16.77 -8.94
C ASN A 391 12.49 15.68 -7.95
N VAL A 392 12.69 14.42 -8.32
CA VAL A 392 12.52 13.29 -7.42
C VAL A 392 13.90 12.82 -7.00
N THR A 393 14.23 13.05 -5.73
CA THR A 393 15.47 12.59 -5.11
C THR A 393 15.12 11.81 -3.85
N GLY A 394 15.96 10.85 -3.47
CA GLY A 394 15.80 10.16 -2.19
C GLY A 394 14.68 9.13 -2.18
N ILE A 395 14.12 8.72 -3.33
CA ILE A 395 13.25 7.54 -3.42
C ILE A 395 13.71 6.58 -4.51
N SER A 396 13.35 5.30 -4.37
CA SER A 396 13.57 4.29 -5.40
C SER A 396 12.71 4.56 -6.62
N GLN A 397 13.20 4.20 -7.81
CA GLN A 397 12.38 4.21 -9.02
C GLN A 397 11.19 3.25 -8.93
N ASN A 398 11.31 2.21 -8.09
CA ASN A 398 10.21 1.30 -7.82
C ASN A 398 9.03 2.03 -7.17
N ASP A 399 9.22 3.15 -6.47
CA ASP A 399 8.12 3.89 -5.84
C ASP A 399 7.41 4.86 -6.79
N LEU A 400 7.88 5.02 -8.03
CA LEU A 400 7.19 5.81 -9.06
C LEU A 400 6.00 5.04 -9.64
N SER A 401 4.83 5.26 -9.05
CA SER A 401 3.59 4.52 -9.37
C SER A 401 2.65 5.24 -10.33
N TYR A 402 2.70 6.57 -10.46
CA TYR A 402 1.70 7.33 -11.22
C TYR A 402 2.05 7.48 -12.70
N ILE A 403 1.07 7.17 -13.55
CA ILE A 403 1.14 7.33 -15.01
C ILE A 403 -0.07 8.09 -15.54
N LYS A 404 0.14 8.83 -16.63
CA LYS A 404 -0.91 9.61 -17.31
C LYS A 404 -0.74 9.64 -18.82
N ILE A 405 -1.87 9.62 -19.54
CA ILE A 405 -1.93 10.02 -20.95
C ILE A 405 -2.92 11.16 -21.13
N ASP A 406 -2.48 12.23 -21.79
CA ASP A 406 -3.34 13.29 -22.32
C ASP A 406 -3.50 13.09 -23.82
N VAL A 407 -4.72 12.82 -24.26
CA VAL A 407 -5.10 12.61 -25.66
C VAL A 407 -5.78 13.86 -26.19
N TYR A 408 -5.25 14.44 -27.27
CA TYR A 408 -5.72 15.69 -27.85
C TYR A 408 -5.67 15.67 -29.39
N SER A 409 -6.09 16.77 -30.02
CA SER A 409 -6.17 16.90 -31.48
C SER A 409 -7.03 15.81 -32.12
N ASN A 410 -8.25 15.64 -31.60
CA ASN A 410 -9.23 14.65 -32.03
C ASN A 410 -8.69 13.21 -31.98
N GLY A 411 -8.00 12.89 -30.88
CA GLY A 411 -7.41 11.59 -30.62
C GLY A 411 -6.14 11.26 -31.41
N ARG A 412 -5.52 12.24 -32.08
CA ARG A 412 -4.32 12.00 -32.91
C ARG A 412 -3.01 12.29 -32.21
N CYS A 413 -3.01 13.09 -31.17
CA CYS A 413 -1.79 13.44 -30.44
C CYS A 413 -1.93 13.05 -28.97
N ILE A 414 -0.85 12.52 -28.40
CA ILE A 414 -0.82 12.01 -27.04
C ILE A 414 0.42 12.52 -26.33
N SER A 415 0.25 12.97 -25.09
CA SER A 415 1.33 13.26 -24.15
C SER A 415 1.36 12.18 -23.07
N GLY A 416 2.46 11.43 -22.99
CA GLY A 416 2.72 10.47 -21.94
C GLY A 416 3.51 11.09 -20.80
N GLN A 417 2.98 10.97 -19.59
CA GLN A 417 3.51 11.60 -18.38
C GLN A 417 3.65 10.59 -17.24
N GLY A 418 4.58 10.84 -16.33
CA GLY A 418 4.73 10.13 -15.07
C GLY A 418 4.81 11.08 -13.89
N SER A 419 4.55 10.58 -12.69
CA SER A 419 4.58 11.35 -11.45
C SER A 419 4.98 10.50 -10.24
N ARG A 420 5.48 11.16 -9.19
CA ARG A 420 5.67 10.56 -7.86
C ARG A 420 4.38 10.62 -7.04
N ASP A 421 3.66 11.74 -7.11
CA ASP A 421 2.58 12.10 -6.17
C ASP A 421 1.19 12.20 -6.83
N GLY A 422 1.10 12.05 -8.16
CA GLY A 422 -0.15 12.22 -8.91
C GLY A 422 -0.58 13.69 -9.09
N ILE A 423 0.21 14.65 -8.61
CA ILE A 423 -0.07 16.09 -8.66
C ILE A 423 0.93 16.76 -9.61
N SER A 424 2.21 16.50 -9.40
CA SER A 424 3.32 17.04 -10.17
C SER A 424 3.69 16.10 -11.30
N TRP A 425 3.38 16.47 -12.54
CA TRP A 425 3.54 15.61 -13.70
C TRP A 425 4.76 16.00 -14.56
N THR A 426 5.58 15.00 -14.92
CA THR A 426 6.67 15.16 -15.88
C THR A 426 6.31 14.51 -17.21
N THR A 427 6.38 15.27 -18.30
CA THR A 427 6.23 14.71 -19.66
C THR A 427 7.44 13.87 -20.03
N ILE A 428 7.20 12.62 -20.43
CA ILE A 428 8.21 11.69 -20.92
C ILE A 428 8.33 11.81 -22.44
N THR A 429 7.19 11.71 -23.14
CA THR A 429 7.10 11.72 -24.61
C THR A 429 5.81 12.37 -25.07
N ASN A 430 5.87 13.16 -26.14
CA ASN A 430 4.71 13.58 -26.93
C ASN A 430 4.79 12.90 -28.30
N GLN A 431 3.66 12.39 -28.80
CA GLN A 431 3.62 11.73 -30.10
C GLN A 431 2.30 12.01 -30.81
N CYS A 432 2.37 12.36 -32.10
CA CYS A 432 1.20 12.47 -32.98
C CYS A 432 1.17 11.35 -34.02
N PHE A 433 -0.03 10.96 -34.42
CA PHE A 433 -0.32 9.86 -35.33
C PHE A 433 -1.19 10.36 -36.49
N ASN A 434 -1.06 9.72 -37.66
CA ASN A 434 -1.94 10.01 -38.80
C ASN A 434 -3.38 9.53 -38.56
N GLN A 435 -3.55 8.55 -37.67
CA GLN A 435 -4.83 7.94 -37.32
C GLN A 435 -5.26 8.40 -35.92
N THR A 436 -6.57 8.41 -35.69
CA THR A 436 -7.13 8.64 -34.36
C THR A 436 -6.98 7.39 -33.48
N LEU A 437 -6.41 7.54 -32.28
CA LEU A 437 -6.31 6.48 -31.28
C LEU A 437 -7.59 6.44 -30.42
N LYS A 438 -8.64 5.81 -30.96
CA LYS A 438 -10.00 5.83 -30.40
C LYS A 438 -10.23 4.88 -29.22
N TYR A 439 -9.49 3.79 -29.13
CA TYR A 439 -9.64 2.82 -28.03
C TYR A 439 -8.67 3.13 -26.91
N GLN A 440 -9.17 3.51 -25.74
CA GLN A 440 -8.36 3.99 -24.63
C GLN A 440 -8.68 3.23 -23.34
N GLY A 441 -7.67 2.94 -22.53
CA GLY A 441 -7.86 2.32 -21.21
C GLY A 441 -6.61 1.63 -20.66
N LEU A 442 -6.82 0.51 -19.95
CA LEU A 442 -5.82 -0.21 -19.18
C LEU A 442 -5.27 -1.40 -19.97
N ALA A 443 -3.96 -1.51 -20.10
CA ALA A 443 -3.28 -2.58 -20.80
C ALA A 443 -2.32 -3.32 -19.86
N ALA A 444 -2.26 -4.65 -19.96
CA ALA A 444 -1.37 -5.45 -19.13
C ALA A 444 -0.75 -6.63 -19.90
N SER A 445 0.55 -6.85 -19.72
CA SER A 445 1.29 -8.01 -20.24
C SER A 445 2.22 -8.61 -19.19
N SER A 446 2.44 -9.93 -19.27
CA SER A 446 3.35 -10.64 -18.36
C SER A 446 4.76 -10.87 -18.93
N HIS A 447 5.02 -10.51 -20.19
CA HIS A 447 6.33 -10.67 -20.86
C HIS A 447 6.84 -12.13 -20.87
N GLY A 448 5.96 -13.13 -20.86
CA GLY A 448 6.44 -14.51 -20.77
C GLY A 448 5.33 -15.54 -20.65
N ASN A 449 5.60 -16.60 -19.89
CA ASN A 449 4.71 -17.76 -19.79
C ASN A 449 4.08 -17.93 -18.40
N ASN A 450 4.25 -16.94 -17.51
CA ASN A 450 3.72 -16.94 -16.16
C ASN A 450 2.63 -15.89 -16.00
N THR A 451 1.66 -16.13 -15.12
CA THR A 451 0.62 -15.13 -14.81
C THR A 451 1.19 -14.03 -13.92
N VAL A 452 1.03 -12.77 -14.33
CA VAL A 452 1.39 -11.58 -13.54
C VAL A 452 0.12 -10.81 -13.17
N LYS A 453 0.08 -10.31 -11.92
CA LYS A 453 -0.99 -9.44 -11.41
C LYS A 453 -0.56 -7.98 -11.57
N HIS A 454 -1.47 -7.17 -12.08
CA HIS A 454 -1.30 -5.74 -12.28
C HIS A 454 -2.44 -5.02 -11.57
N LEU A 455 -2.14 -4.03 -10.74
CA LEU A 455 -3.16 -3.23 -10.04
C LEU A 455 -3.12 -1.79 -10.54
N PHE A 456 -4.27 -1.28 -10.94
CA PHE A 456 -4.49 0.12 -11.29
C PHE A 456 -5.33 0.75 -10.18
N SER A 457 -4.69 1.54 -9.34
CA SER A 457 -5.30 2.23 -8.20
C SER A 457 -5.83 3.60 -8.64
N ASN A 458 -7.08 3.85 -8.32
CA ASN A 458 -7.85 5.04 -8.67
C ASN A 458 -7.70 5.42 -10.15
N PRO A 459 -8.02 4.51 -11.10
CA PRO A 459 -7.95 4.83 -12.51
C PRO A 459 -9.03 5.86 -12.85
N ARG A 460 -8.66 6.98 -13.45
CA ARG A 460 -9.59 8.08 -13.78
C ARG A 460 -9.61 8.38 -15.27
N TYR A 461 -10.79 8.71 -15.77
CA TYR A 461 -10.96 9.41 -17.04
C TYR A 461 -11.48 10.82 -16.76
N TRP A 462 -10.69 11.84 -17.10
CA TRP A 462 -10.86 13.18 -16.54
C TRP A 462 -10.90 13.13 -15.01
N ASN A 463 -11.99 13.61 -14.40
CA ASN A 463 -12.17 13.63 -12.95
C ASN A 463 -13.00 12.43 -12.43
N ASN A 464 -13.42 11.52 -13.31
CA ASN A 464 -14.27 10.40 -12.94
C ASN A 464 -13.43 9.16 -12.71
N THR A 465 -13.47 8.62 -11.49
CA THR A 465 -12.95 7.28 -11.19
C THR A 465 -13.68 6.25 -12.03
N GLN A 466 -12.93 5.25 -12.51
CA GLN A 466 -13.40 4.23 -13.42
C GLN A 466 -13.51 2.90 -12.69
N GLN A 467 -14.58 2.18 -13.00
CA GLN A 467 -14.90 0.88 -12.43
C GLN A 467 -14.75 -0.20 -13.51
N LYS A 468 -14.49 -1.44 -13.10
CA LYS A 468 -14.24 -2.56 -14.03
C LYS A 468 -15.34 -2.72 -15.08
N ASN A 469 -16.61 -2.55 -14.70
CA ASN A 469 -17.78 -2.76 -15.57
C ASN A 469 -17.93 -1.68 -16.67
N GLU A 470 -17.16 -0.60 -16.61
CA GLU A 470 -17.15 0.45 -17.65
C GLU A 470 -16.25 0.10 -18.85
N PHE A 471 -15.51 -1.01 -18.78
CA PHE A 471 -14.57 -1.41 -19.83
C PHE A 471 -15.09 -2.59 -20.65
N SER A 472 -14.83 -2.53 -21.96
CA SER A 472 -14.81 -3.71 -22.81
C SER A 472 -13.45 -4.41 -22.72
N SER A 473 -13.42 -5.74 -22.84
CA SER A 473 -12.18 -6.52 -22.78
C SER A 473 -11.79 -7.07 -24.15
N ARG A 474 -10.50 -7.05 -24.48
CA ARG A 474 -9.94 -7.73 -25.66
C ARG A 474 -8.53 -8.25 -25.38
N GLN A 475 -8.25 -9.46 -25.84
CA GLN A 475 -6.92 -10.06 -25.86
C GLN A 475 -6.31 -9.92 -27.25
N PHE A 476 -5.01 -9.67 -27.32
CA PHE A 476 -4.26 -9.53 -28.56
C PHE A 476 -3.13 -10.54 -28.60
N GLY A 477 -2.91 -11.16 -29.76
CA GLY A 477 -1.82 -12.13 -29.95
C GLY A 477 -1.91 -13.33 -29.01
N THR A 478 -0.76 -13.79 -28.53
CA THR A 478 -0.60 -14.89 -27.58
C THR A 478 -0.98 -14.44 -26.16
N VAL A 479 -2.22 -14.74 -25.75
CA VAL A 479 -2.70 -14.61 -24.37
C VAL A 479 -3.23 -15.96 -23.91
N ARG A 480 -2.54 -16.57 -22.95
CA ARG A 480 -2.87 -17.89 -22.39
C ARG A 480 -3.96 -17.79 -21.33
N SER A 481 -3.98 -16.71 -20.57
CA SER A 481 -5.05 -16.40 -19.62
C SER A 481 -5.15 -14.90 -19.39
N SER A 482 -6.37 -14.42 -19.12
CA SER A 482 -6.59 -13.07 -18.63
C SER A 482 -7.87 -12.99 -17.80
N THR A 483 -7.76 -12.42 -16.61
CA THR A 483 -8.89 -12.17 -15.71
C THR A 483 -8.81 -10.76 -15.19
N VAL A 484 -9.93 -10.04 -15.23
CA VAL A 484 -10.06 -8.70 -14.66
C VAL A 484 -10.99 -8.76 -13.47
N PHE A 485 -10.69 -8.02 -12.41
CA PHE A 485 -11.45 -8.00 -11.18
C PHE A 485 -11.48 -6.58 -10.60
N GLN A 486 -12.49 -6.32 -9.78
CA GLN A 486 -12.61 -5.10 -9.00
C GLN A 486 -11.99 -5.36 -7.62
N GLY A 487 -11.20 -4.42 -7.13
CA GLY A 487 -10.40 -4.56 -5.92
C GLY A 487 -9.01 -5.15 -6.19
N ALA A 488 -8.28 -5.45 -5.11
CA ALA A 488 -6.91 -5.94 -5.17
C ALA A 488 -6.76 -7.46 -5.45
N PHE A 489 -7.84 -8.25 -5.39
CA PHE A 489 -7.82 -9.73 -5.50
C PHE A 489 -8.92 -10.33 -6.37
#